data_AF-A0A7C2K161-F1
#
_entry.id   AF-A0A7C2K161-F1
#
_cell.length_a   1.000
_cell.length_b   1.000
_cell.length_c   1.000
_cell.angle_alpha   90.00
_cell.angle_beta   90.00
_cell.angle_gamma   90.00
#
_symmetry.space_group_name_H-M   'P 1'
#
loop_
_entity.id
_entity.type
_entity.pdbx_description
1 polymer ?
#
loop_
_entity_poly.entity_id
_entity_poly.type
_entity_poly.pdbx_seq_one_letter_code
_entity_poly.pdbx_strand_id
1 'polypeptide(L)' 'MAGPELRKQISLFLPVADWLALRREAARRRMPITRLCVQWLEPELEHLRRHPPDPLTDDDAIPNTSEG' A
#
# COMPACT_ATOMS: atom_id res chain seq x y z
N MET A 1 22.72 7.95 14.95
CA MET A 1 21.27 8.20 14.95
C MET A 1 20.80 8.05 13.51
N ALA A 2 19.95 7.08 13.20
CA ALA A 2 19.34 7.03 11.87
C ALA A 2 18.45 8.27 11.69
N GLY A 3 18.59 8.97 10.57
CA GLY A 3 17.78 10.16 10.28
C GLY A 3 16.27 9.83 10.22
N PRO A 4 15.39 10.84 10.21
CA PRO A 4 13.96 10.60 10.06
C PRO A 4 13.69 9.86 8.75
N GLU A 5 13.06 8.69 8.86
CA GLU A 5 12.66 7.87 7.73
C GLU A 5 11.70 8.66 6.83
N LEU A 6 12.07 8.87 5.56
CA LEU A 6 11.21 9.53 4.60
C LEU A 6 10.00 8.63 4.31
N ARG A 7 8.79 9.19 4.39
CA ARG A 7 7.54 8.47 4.17
C ARG A 7 6.76 9.13 3.06
N LYS A 8 6.24 8.31 2.14
CA LYS A 8 5.25 8.74 1.15
C LYS A 8 3.87 8.23 1.57
N GLN A 9 2.85 9.06 1.34
CA GLN A 9 1.46 8.65 1.45
C GLN A 9 0.99 8.16 0.07
N ILE A 10 0.28 7.03 0.05
CA ILE A 10 -0.38 6.51 -1.15
C ILE A 10 -1.89 6.58 -1.00
N SER A 11 -2.59 6.80 -2.10
CA SER A 11 -4.05 6.72 -2.18
C SER A 11 -4.45 5.39 -2.80
N LEU A 12 -5.44 4.71 -2.21
CA LEU A 12 -5.99 3.47 -2.75
C LEU A 12 -7.38 3.74 -3.34
N PHE A 13 -7.57 3.38 -4.59
CA PHE A 13 -8.88 3.38 -5.25
C PHE A 13 -9.44 1.96 -5.19
N LEU A 14 -10.60 1.78 -4.54
CA LEU A 14 -11.25 0.49 -4.35
C LEU A 14 -12.73 0.61 -4.68
N PRO A 15 -13.38 -0.47 -5.17
CA PRO A 15 -14.83 -0.56 -5.16
C PRO A 15 -15.40 -0.30 -3.76
N VAL A 16 -16.58 0.31 -3.68
CA VAL A 16 -17.21 0.65 -2.39
C VAL A 16 -17.42 -0.57 -1.51
N ALA A 17 -17.73 -1.72 -2.10
CA ALA A 17 -17.91 -2.98 -1.38
C ALA A 17 -16.63 -3.40 -0.64
N ASP A 18 -15.48 -3.29 -1.30
CA ASP A 18 -14.17 -3.67 -0.73
C ASP A 18 -13.74 -2.67 0.35
N TRP A 19 -13.98 -1.38 0.13
CA TRP A 19 -13.77 -0.36 1.17
C TRP A 19 -14.60 -0.63 2.42
N LEU A 20 -15.88 -1.00 2.26
CA LEU A 20 -16.75 -1.36 3.40
C LEU A 20 -16.23 -2.60 4.13
N ALA A 21 -15.79 -3.63 3.41
CA ALA A 21 -15.21 -4.83 3.99
C ALA A 21 -13.94 -4.50 4.80
N LEU A 22 -13.03 -3.71 4.23
CA LEU A 22 -11.81 -3.24 4.89
C LEU A 22 -12.11 -2.44 6.16
N ARG A 23 -13.08 -1.51 6.09
CA ARG A 23 -13.52 -0.70 7.23
C ARG A 23 -14.10 -1.56 8.35
N ARG A 24 -14.91 -2.57 8.03
CA ARG A 24 -15.48 -3.50 9.02
C ARG A 24 -14.40 -4.31 9.71
N GLU A 25 -13.41 -4.79 8.96
CA GLU A 25 -12.32 -5.58 9.51
C GLU A 25 -11.43 -4.76 10.45
N ALA A 26 -11.12 -3.53 10.06
CA ALA A 26 -10.39 -2.58 10.92
C ALA A 26 -11.15 -2.31 12.24
N ALA A 27 -12.48 -2.11 12.16
CA ALA A 27 -13.32 -1.94 13.33
C ALA A 27 -13.35 -3.20 14.22
N ARG A 28 -13.49 -4.38 13.62
CA ARG A 28 -13.47 -5.68 14.34
C ARG A 28 -12.18 -5.88 15.12
N ARG A 29 -11.04 -5.48 14.54
CA ARG A 29 -9.71 -5.53 15.18
C ARG A 29 -9.40 -4.33 16.08
N ARG A 30 -10.29 -3.34 16.16
CA ARG A 30 -10.11 -2.08 16.88
C ARG A 30 -8.83 -1.34 16.48
N MET A 31 -8.56 -1.28 15.18
CA MET A 31 -7.36 -0.64 14.65
C MET A 31 -7.68 0.35 13.52
N PRO A 32 -6.84 1.38 13.31
CA PRO A 32 -6.97 2.25 12.16
C PRO A 32 -6.82 1.46 10.85
N ILE A 33 -7.62 1.80 9.83
CA ILE A 33 -7.56 1.17 8.50
C ILE A 33 -6.14 1.23 7.92
N THR A 34 -5.47 2.37 8.04
CA THR A 34 -4.09 2.53 7.54
C THR A 34 -3.11 1.56 8.19
N ARG A 35 -3.25 1.30 9.49
CA ARG A 35 -2.43 0.31 10.21
C ARG A 35 -2.75 -1.12 9.76
N LEU A 36 -4.02 -1.43 9.50
CA LEU A 36 -4.42 -2.72 8.96
C LEU A 36 -3.80 -2.94 7.57
N CYS A 37 -3.88 -1.96 6.68
CA CYS A 37 -3.27 -2.03 5.35
C CYS A 37 -1.76 -2.22 5.43
N VAL A 38 -1.06 -1.45 6.27
CA VAL A 38 0.39 -1.60 6.46
C VAL A 38 0.73 -2.99 7.00
N GLN A 39 -0.01 -3.48 7.99
CA GLN A 39 0.19 -4.83 8.53
C GLN A 39 0.03 -5.93 7.46
N TRP A 40 -0.90 -5.76 6.53
CA TRP A 40 -1.10 -6.70 5.42
C TRP A 40 -0.07 -6.55 4.30
N LEU A 41 0.47 -5.35 4.10
CA LEU A 41 1.54 -5.12 3.12
C LEU A 41 2.91 -5.62 3.60
N GLU A 42 3.16 -5.62 4.91
CA GLU A 42 4.49 -5.92 5.47
C GLU A 42 5.13 -7.21 4.95
N PRO A 43 4.41 -8.35 4.79
CA PRO A 43 5.02 -9.58 4.24
C PRO A 43 5.53 -9.41 2.80
N GLU A 44 4.77 -8.70 1.96
CA GLU A 44 5.13 -8.43 0.57
C GLU A 44 6.27 -7.42 0.48
N LEU A 45 6.23 -6.37 1.32
CA LEU A 45 7.33 -5.42 1.41
C LEU A 45 8.63 -6.11 1.86
N GLU A 46 8.54 -7.03 2.80
CA GLU A 46 9.69 -7.82 3.25
C GLU A 46 10.20 -8.78 2.18
N HIS A 47 9.31 -9.31 1.33
CA HIS A 47 9.71 -10.06 0.15
C HIS A 47 10.49 -9.16 -0.84
N LEU A 48 9.97 -7.97 -1.16
CA LEU A 48 10.59 -7.01 -2.07
C LEU A 48 11.94 -6.49 -1.55
N ARG A 49 12.11 -6.30 -0.23
CA ARG A 49 13.42 -5.91 0.35
C ARG A 49 14.48 -7.01 0.17
N ARG A 50 14.08 -8.28 0.25
CA ARG A 50 14.97 -9.44 0.07
C ARG A 50 15.24 -9.74 -1.41
N HIS A 51 14.26 -9.44 -2.26
CA HIS A 51 14.31 -9.66 -3.70
C HIS A 51 13.94 -8.34 -4.40
N PRO A 52 14.85 -7.35 -4.38
CA PRO A 52 14.57 -6.06 -4.99
C PRO A 52 14.25 -6.27 -6.48
N PRO A 53 13.22 -5.58 -7.02
CA PRO A 53 12.95 -5.62 -8.45
C PRO A 53 14.15 -5.12 -9.24
N ASP A 54 14.30 -5.59 -10.49
CA ASP A 54 15.38 -5.14 -11.36
C ASP A 54 15.23 -3.63 -11.61
N PRO A 55 16.27 -2.81 -11.31
CA PRO A 55 16.22 -1.37 -11.50
C PRO A 55 15.98 -0.93 -12.95
N LEU A 56 16.08 -1.82 -13.94
CA LEU A 56 15.80 -1.53 -15.35
C LEU A 56 14.31 -1.65 -15.74
N THR A 57 13.44 -2.00 -14.79
CA THR A 57 11.97 -2.06 -14.99
C THR A 57 11.19 -0.89 -14.35
N ASP A 58 11.87 0.04 -13.67
CA ASP A 58 11.29 1.26 -13.07
C ASP A 58 10.99 2.34 -14.14
N ASP A 59 10.43 1.93 -15.29
CA ASP A 59 9.88 2.88 -16.25
C ASP A 59 8.58 3.44 -15.67
N ASP A 60 8.46 4.77 -15.70
CA ASP A 60 7.31 5.59 -15.31
C ASP A 60 6.03 5.31 -16.15
N ALA A 61 5.79 4.06 -16.53
CA ALA A 61 4.74 3.60 -17.44
C ALA A 61 3.63 2.81 -16.71
N ILE A 62 3.07 3.38 -15.64
CA ILE A 62 1.63 3.19 -15.45
C ILE A 62 0.96 4.42 -16.06
N PRO A 63 0.52 4.37 -17.33
CA PRO A 63 -0.27 5.44 -17.88
C PRO A 63 -1.49 5.63 -16.97
N ASN A 64 -1.64 6.85 -16.45
CA ASN A 64 -2.86 7.23 -15.76
C ASN A 64 -3.97 7.28 -16.82
N THR A 65 -4.62 6.14 -17.08
CA THR A 65 -5.80 6.08 -17.94
C THR A 65 -6.96 6.74 -17.19
N SER A 66 -6.95 8.06 -17.15
CA SER A 66 -8.14 8.86 -16.96
C SER A 66 -8.85 8.92 -18.31
N GLU A 67 -9.62 7.87 -18.63
CA GLU A 67 -10.65 7.98 -19.67
C GLU A 67 -11.92 8.51 -18.99
N GLY A 68 -12.27 9.73 -19.36
CA GLY A 68 -13.50 10.44 -19.05
C GLY A 68 -13.80 11.44 -20.16
#